data_AF-A0A1B8ZYJ6-F1
#
_entry.id   AF-A0A1B8ZYJ6-F1
#
_cell.length_a   1.000
_cell.length_b   1.000
_cell.length_c   1.000
_cell.angle_alpha   90.00
_cell.angle_beta   90.00
_cell.angle_gamma   90.00
#
_symmetry.space_group_name_H-M   'P 1'
#
loop_
_entity.id
_entity.type
_entity.pdbx_description
1 polymer ?
#
loop_
_entity_poly.entity_id
_entity_poly.type
_entity_poly.pdbx_seq_one_letter_code
_entity_poly.pdbx_strand_id
1 'polypeptide(L)'
;MIKQAILILTCILSFISLKAQNSSTLYKGTINGKMPVTLFLQSVENGCGGDPFYNAMYRYEKVSNWLELSVTEGVKQQFAMVENGFTGLMILKKDGETMNGVWISPDNKKQLPVQLKKVSVSKKEMETYEEKMEKVNYENHDC
;
A
#
# COMPACT_ATOMS: atom_id res chain seq x y z
N MET A 1 35.90 -28.51 28.43
CA MET A 1 34.42 -28.45 28.40
C MET A 1 33.87 -27.05 28.09
N ILE A 2 34.49 -25.95 28.56
CA ILE A 2 34.03 -24.57 28.25
C ILE A 2 34.20 -24.19 26.77
N LYS A 3 35.27 -24.64 26.10
CA LYS A 3 35.53 -24.31 24.66
C LYS A 3 34.52 -24.92 23.67
N GLN A 4 33.88 -26.05 24.01
CA GLN A 4 32.87 -26.68 23.14
C GLN A 4 31.49 -26.02 23.27
N ALA A 5 31.16 -25.46 24.44
CA ALA A 5 29.93 -24.69 24.63
C ALA A 5 29.93 -23.37 23.85
N ILE A 6 31.11 -22.74 23.69
CA ILE A 6 31.26 -21.48 22.95
C ILE A 6 31.05 -21.68 21.43
N LEU A 7 31.46 -22.84 20.88
CA LEU A 7 31.32 -23.14 19.45
C LEU A 7 29.86 -23.41 19.02
N ILE A 8 29.03 -23.92 19.94
CA ILE A 8 27.61 -24.19 19.67
C ILE A 8 26.79 -22.89 19.69
N LEU A 9 27.18 -21.90 20.51
CA LEU A 9 26.49 -20.62 20.60
C LEU A 9 26.66 -19.75 19.34
N THR A 10 27.77 -19.89 18.62
CA THR A 10 28.05 -19.12 17.40
C THR A 10 27.26 -19.59 16.16
N CYS A 11 26.78 -20.83 16.12
CA CYS A 11 26.02 -21.35 14.96
C CYS A 11 24.52 -20.96 14.97
N ILE A 12 23.97 -20.54 16.11
CA ILE A 12 22.52 -20.24 16.23
C ILE A 12 22.19 -18.84 15.68
N LEU A 13 23.18 -17.94 15.60
CA LEU A 13 23.00 -16.58 15.08
C LEU A 13 22.96 -16.49 13.55
N SER A 14 23.24 -17.58 12.83
CA SER A 14 23.36 -17.60 11.37
C SER A 14 22.03 -17.67 10.61
N PHE A 15 20.89 -17.75 11.31
CA PHE A 15 19.56 -17.92 10.68
C PHE A 15 18.63 -16.72 10.85
N ILE A 16 19.16 -15.53 11.14
CA ILE A 16 18.36 -14.31 11.03
C ILE A 16 18.20 -14.00 9.54
N SER A 17 17.23 -14.66 8.90
CA SER A 17 16.76 -14.24 7.58
C SER A 17 16.20 -12.82 7.74
N LEU A 18 16.95 -11.83 7.28
CA LEU A 18 16.43 -10.49 6.97
C LEU A 18 15.38 -10.67 5.86
N LYS A 19 14.15 -10.99 6.25
CA LYS A 19 13.02 -10.84 5.34
C LYS A 19 12.82 -9.34 5.19
N ALA A 20 12.98 -8.83 3.97
CA ALA A 20 12.48 -7.51 3.60
C ALA A 20 11.03 -7.44 4.08
N GLN A 21 10.75 -6.58 5.05
CA GLN A 21 9.46 -6.59 5.74
C GLN A 21 8.54 -5.59 5.07
N ASN A 22 7.73 -6.07 4.12
CA ASN A 22 6.65 -5.28 3.56
C ASN A 22 5.71 -4.82 4.68
N SER A 23 5.29 -3.57 4.63
CA SER A 23 4.37 -2.99 5.61
C SER A 23 3.06 -2.61 4.94
N SER A 24 2.01 -3.38 5.22
CA SER A 24 0.67 -3.21 4.66
C SER A 24 -0.20 -2.36 5.58
N THR A 25 -0.92 -1.40 5.02
CA THR A 25 -1.89 -0.55 5.72
C THR A 25 -3.18 -0.43 4.93
N LEU A 26 -4.31 -0.53 5.64
CA LEU A 26 -5.63 -0.35 5.06
C LEU A 26 -6.22 0.99 5.50
N TYR A 27 -6.79 1.73 4.55
CA TYR A 27 -7.51 2.97 4.79
C TYR A 27 -8.93 2.85 4.24
N LYS A 28 -9.89 3.42 4.97
CA LYS A 28 -11.29 3.52 4.54
C LYS A 28 -11.76 4.96 4.66
N GLY A 29 -12.69 5.36 3.81
CA GLY A 29 -13.21 6.71 3.84
C GLY A 29 -14.13 7.01 2.68
N THR A 30 -14.11 8.26 2.20
CA THR A 30 -15.01 8.68 1.13
C THR A 30 -14.36 9.61 0.11
N ILE A 31 -14.88 9.56 -1.11
CA ILE A 31 -14.69 10.59 -2.13
C ILE A 31 -15.96 11.45 -2.18
N ASN A 32 -15.78 12.77 -2.17
CA ASN A 32 -16.85 13.77 -2.14
C ASN A 32 -17.84 13.64 -0.97
N GLY A 33 -17.42 13.02 0.15
CA GLY A 33 -18.28 12.76 1.31
C GLY A 33 -19.39 11.73 1.09
N LYS A 34 -19.47 11.11 -0.10
CA LYS A 34 -20.63 10.28 -0.51
C LYS A 34 -20.24 8.91 -1.01
N MET A 35 -19.10 8.80 -1.69
CA MET A 35 -18.68 7.56 -2.32
C MET A 35 -17.72 6.82 -1.39
N PRO A 36 -18.16 5.76 -0.68
CA PRO A 36 -17.28 5.00 0.19
C PRO A 36 -16.19 4.30 -0.61
N VAL A 37 -14.95 4.40 -0.13
CA VAL A 37 -13.78 3.77 -0.75
C VAL A 37 -12.91 3.06 0.28
N THR A 38 -12.23 2.02 -0.18
CA THR A 38 -11.16 1.35 0.56
C THR A 38 -9.87 1.43 -0.26
N LEU A 39 -8.79 1.84 0.40
CA LEU A 39 -7.44 1.90 -0.15
C LEU A 39 -6.56 0.93 0.64
N PHE A 40 -5.91 0.02 -0.06
CA PHE A 40 -4.84 -0.80 0.49
C PHE A 40 -3.50 -0.25 -0.03
N LEU A 41 -2.56 -0.03 0.88
CA LEU A 41 -1.23 0.51 0.60
C LEU A 41 -0.18 -0.38 1.24
N GLN A 42 0.75 -0.88 0.45
CA GLN A 42 1.87 -1.69 0.90
C GLN A 42 3.17 -0.95 0.61
N SER A 43 3.95 -0.68 1.66
CA SER A 43 5.33 -0.22 1.54
C SER A 43 6.24 -1.42 1.31
N VAL A 44 7.11 -1.32 0.32
CA VAL A 44 8.12 -2.34 0.01
C VAL A 44 9.49 -1.70 0.15
N GLU A 45 10.34 -2.33 0.96
CA GLU A 45 11.71 -1.85 1.15
C GLU A 45 12.49 -1.93 -0.16
N ASN A 46 13.29 -0.90 -0.41
CA ASN A 46 14.18 -0.88 -1.55
C ASN A 46 15.45 -1.66 -1.23
N GLY A 47 15.63 -2.81 -1.87
CA GLY A 47 16.80 -3.68 -1.68
C GLY A 47 18.14 -3.04 -2.05
N CYS A 48 18.12 -1.87 -2.71
CA CYS A 48 19.32 -1.11 -3.06
C CYS A 48 19.59 0.08 -2.12
N GLY A 49 18.91 0.17 -0.97
CA GLY A 49 19.13 1.21 0.05
C GLY A 49 18.54 2.58 -0.31
N GLY A 50 17.62 2.63 -1.27
CA GLY A 50 16.83 3.84 -1.59
C GLY A 50 15.57 3.97 -0.74
N ASP A 51 14.77 4.98 -1.05
CA ASP A 51 13.44 5.14 -0.46
C ASP A 51 12.54 3.93 -0.81
N PRO A 52 11.64 3.51 0.10
CA PRO A 52 10.70 2.44 -0.18
C PRO A 52 9.80 2.80 -1.36
N PHE A 53 9.39 1.79 -2.12
CA PHE A 53 8.34 1.97 -3.10
C PHE A 53 7.01 1.48 -2.56
N TYR A 54 5.92 1.87 -3.22
CA TYR A 54 4.58 1.61 -2.74
C TYR A 54 3.76 0.89 -3.80
N ASN A 55 3.17 -0.23 -3.39
CA ASN A 55 2.11 -0.89 -4.14
C ASN A 55 0.77 -0.45 -3.55
N ALA A 56 -0.19 -0.08 -4.39
CA ALA A 56 -1.52 0.25 -3.91
C ALA A 56 -2.60 -0.22 -4.85
N MET A 57 -3.76 -0.49 -4.24
CA MET A 57 -4.99 -0.78 -4.94
C MET A 57 -6.12 -0.15 -4.15
N TYR A 58 -7.16 0.27 -4.85
CA TYR A 58 -8.32 0.84 -4.21
C TYR A 58 -9.60 0.40 -4.90
N ARG A 59 -10.72 0.55 -4.20
CA ARG A 59 -12.04 0.26 -4.77
C ARG A 59 -13.08 1.24 -4.26
N TYR A 60 -14.10 1.46 -5.08
CA TYR A 60 -15.38 1.99 -4.66
C TYR A 60 -16.21 0.87 -4.06
N GLU A 61 -16.61 1.01 -2.80
CA GLU A 61 -17.37 -0.04 -2.13
C GLU A 61 -18.68 -0.31 -2.89
N LYS A 62 -18.92 -1.59 -3.20
CA LYS A 62 -20.11 -2.09 -3.92
C LYS A 62 -20.28 -1.63 -5.36
N VAL A 63 -19.32 -0.90 -5.93
CA VAL A 63 -19.44 -0.35 -7.30
C VAL A 63 -18.37 -0.92 -8.22
N SER A 64 -17.11 -1.01 -7.76
CA SER A 64 -16.00 -1.40 -8.62
C SER A 64 -15.30 -2.65 -8.11
N ASN A 65 -14.62 -3.34 -9.05
CA ASN A 65 -13.52 -4.22 -8.70
C ASN A 65 -12.35 -3.41 -8.11
N TRP A 66 -11.36 -4.11 -7.58
CA TRP A 66 -10.11 -3.49 -7.17
C TRP A 66 -9.38 -2.93 -8.38
N LEU A 67 -8.94 -1.68 -8.26
CA LEU A 67 -8.16 -0.95 -9.25
C LEU A 67 -6.74 -0.84 -8.73
N GLU A 68 -5.77 -1.29 -9.51
CA GLU A 68 -4.37 -1.07 -9.23
C GLU A 68 -4.00 0.40 -9.41
N LEU A 69 -3.07 0.86 -8.57
CA LEU A 69 -2.57 2.22 -8.57
C LEU A 69 -1.06 2.22 -8.79
N SER A 70 -0.60 3.02 -9.75
CA SER A 70 0.80 3.42 -9.81
C SER A 70 1.04 4.52 -8.79
N VAL A 71 1.88 4.25 -7.80
CA VAL A 71 2.13 5.16 -6.67
C VAL A 71 3.49 5.81 -6.78
N THR A 72 3.52 7.13 -6.65
CA THR A 72 4.74 7.91 -6.45
C THR A 72 4.62 8.65 -5.12
N GLU A 73 5.54 8.39 -4.20
CA GLU A 73 5.72 9.24 -3.02
C GLU A 73 6.58 10.46 -3.40
N GLY A 74 6.07 11.65 -3.08
CA GLY A 74 6.77 12.93 -3.17
C GLY A 74 7.17 13.45 -1.80
N VAL A 75 7.53 14.74 -1.73
CA VAL A 75 8.05 15.34 -0.49
C VAL A 75 6.97 15.39 0.61
N LYS A 76 7.35 15.10 1.85
CA LYS A 76 6.50 15.22 3.06
C LYS A 76 5.27 14.29 3.05
N GLN A 77 5.45 13.01 2.67
CA GLN A 77 4.38 11.99 2.66
C GLN A 77 3.17 12.39 1.78
N GLN A 78 3.48 13.01 0.64
CA GLN A 78 2.50 13.25 -0.42
C GLN A 78 2.57 12.10 -1.41
N PHE A 79 1.42 11.60 -1.83
CA PHE A 79 1.30 10.46 -2.73
C PHE A 79 0.53 10.90 -3.96
N ALA A 80 1.11 10.70 -5.14
CA ALA A 80 0.38 10.70 -6.38
C ALA A 80 0.08 9.24 -6.74
N MET A 81 -1.20 8.92 -6.89
CA MET A 81 -1.68 7.56 -7.17
C MET A 81 -2.51 7.61 -8.45
N VAL A 82 -2.01 7.00 -9.52
CA VAL A 82 -2.66 6.98 -10.83
C VAL A 82 -3.32 5.64 -11.03
N GLU A 83 -4.59 5.65 -11.43
CA GLU A 83 -5.32 4.43 -11.78
C GLU A 83 -4.73 3.77 -13.02
N ASN A 84 -4.60 2.44 -13.01
CA ASN A 84 -4.22 1.71 -14.21
C ASN A 84 -5.19 2.05 -15.36
N GLY A 85 -4.66 2.34 -16.55
CA GLY A 85 -5.44 2.83 -17.70
C GLY A 85 -5.79 4.33 -17.65
N PHE A 86 -5.24 5.11 -16.70
CA PHE A 86 -5.42 6.56 -16.56
C PHE A 86 -6.89 6.99 -16.48
N THR A 87 -7.69 6.29 -15.67
CA THR A 87 -9.11 6.61 -15.45
C THR A 87 -9.36 7.59 -14.31
N GLY A 88 -8.31 7.92 -13.55
CA GLY A 88 -8.35 8.86 -12.44
C GLY A 88 -6.98 9.03 -11.78
N LEU A 89 -6.82 10.14 -11.07
CA LEU A 89 -5.62 10.49 -10.31
C LEU A 89 -6.03 10.87 -8.89
N MET A 90 -5.40 10.28 -7.88
CA MET A 90 -5.50 10.71 -6.49
C MET A 90 -4.20 11.37 -6.05
N ILE A 91 -4.30 12.57 -5.49
CA ILE A 91 -3.19 13.23 -4.79
C ILE A 91 -3.57 13.30 -3.33
N LEU A 92 -2.86 12.57 -2.47
CA LEU A 92 -3.15 12.42 -1.05
C LEU A 92 -1.95 12.82 -0.20
N LYS A 93 -2.18 13.54 0.89
CA LYS A 93 -1.19 13.77 1.93
C LYS A 93 -1.52 12.90 3.13
N LYS A 94 -0.54 12.14 3.61
CA LYS A 94 -0.65 11.41 4.87
C LYS A 94 -0.33 12.33 6.04
N ASP A 95 -1.19 12.31 7.06
CA ASP A 95 -1.00 13.00 8.33
C ASP A 95 -1.45 12.06 9.47
N GLY A 96 -0.48 11.45 10.13
CA GLY A 96 -0.69 10.39 11.12
C GLY A 96 -1.48 9.20 10.55
N GLU A 97 -2.69 9.00 11.05
CA GLU A 97 -3.60 7.93 10.65
C GLU A 97 -4.54 8.33 9.50
N THR A 98 -4.44 9.55 8.97
CA THR A 98 -5.34 10.04 7.93
C THR A 98 -4.61 10.26 6.62
N MET A 99 -5.32 10.11 5.51
CA MET A 99 -4.87 10.54 4.19
C MET A 99 -5.95 11.41 3.57
N ASN A 100 -5.61 12.66 3.27
CA ASN A 100 -6.55 13.65 2.74
C ASN A 100 -6.01 14.27 1.45
N GLY A 101 -6.90 14.62 0.53
CA GLY A 101 -6.51 15.28 -0.70
C GLY A 101 -7.62 15.31 -1.72
N VAL A 102 -7.29 15.05 -2.98
CA VAL A 102 -8.22 15.18 -4.11
C VAL A 102 -8.11 14.00 -5.07
N TRP A 103 -9.27 13.58 -5.59
CA TRP A 103 -9.40 12.73 -6.76
C TRP A 103 -9.71 13.63 -7.95
N ILE A 104 -9.01 13.43 -9.06
CA ILE A 104 -9.08 14.25 -10.26
C ILE A 104 -9.45 13.34 -11.43
N SER A 105 -10.48 13.72 -12.19
CA SER A 105 -10.84 13.00 -13.42
C SER A 105 -9.76 13.19 -14.48
N PRO A 106 -9.60 12.23 -15.41
CA PRO A 106 -8.53 12.28 -16.42
C PRO A 106 -8.65 13.48 -17.38
N ASP A 107 -9.86 14.04 -17.51
CA ASP A 107 -10.13 15.25 -18.28
C ASP A 107 -10.08 16.55 -17.44
N ASN A 108 -9.68 16.46 -16.17
CA ASN A 108 -9.58 17.54 -15.19
C ASN A 108 -10.91 18.31 -14.93
N LYS A 109 -12.06 17.80 -15.38
CA LYS A 109 -13.36 18.48 -15.16
C LYS A 109 -13.92 18.27 -13.76
N LYS A 110 -13.51 17.20 -13.08
CA LYS A 110 -13.97 16.87 -11.73
C LYS A 110 -12.76 16.80 -10.81
N GLN A 111 -12.82 17.55 -9.71
CA GLN A 111 -11.92 17.44 -8.59
C GLN A 111 -12.77 17.24 -7.34
N LEU A 112 -12.60 16.08 -6.70
CA LEU A 112 -13.44 15.64 -5.60
C LEU A 112 -12.59 15.46 -4.35
N PRO A 113 -13.00 16.00 -3.18
CA PRO A 113 -12.22 15.83 -1.96
C PRO A 113 -12.21 14.37 -1.53
N VAL A 114 -11.05 13.90 -1.08
CA VAL A 114 -10.83 12.55 -0.57
C VAL A 114 -10.42 12.63 0.89
N GLN A 115 -11.08 11.83 1.72
CA GLN A 115 -10.78 11.73 3.15
C GLN A 115 -10.75 10.25 3.53
N LEU A 116 -9.59 9.77 3.96
CA LEU A 116 -9.37 8.39 4.35
C LEU A 116 -8.78 8.33 5.77
N LYS A 117 -9.15 7.29 6.50
CA LYS A 117 -8.62 6.99 7.83
C LYS A 117 -8.12 5.55 7.86
N LYS A 118 -6.97 5.35 8.49
CA LYS A 118 -6.39 4.04 8.76
C LYS A 118 -7.38 3.21 9.57
N VAL A 119 -7.52 1.95 9.20
CA VAL A 119 -8.31 0.97 9.95
C VAL A 119 -7.43 -0.17 10.40
N SER A 120 -7.66 -0.64 11.62
CA SER A 120 -7.03 -1.86 12.12
C SER A 120 -7.85 -3.05 11.67
N VAL A 121 -7.18 -4.05 11.12
CA VAL A 121 -7.78 -5.32 10.68
C VAL A 121 -6.99 -6.48 11.26
N SER A 122 -7.62 -7.65 11.36
CA SER A 122 -6.92 -8.85 11.80
C SER A 122 -5.81 -9.23 10.82
N LYS A 123 -4.78 -9.93 11.29
CA LYS A 123 -3.69 -10.42 10.42
C LYS A 123 -4.24 -11.25 9.25
N LYS A 124 -5.18 -12.16 9.53
CA LYS A 124 -5.83 -12.99 8.52
C LYS A 124 -6.55 -12.14 7.47
N GLU A 125 -7.21 -11.07 7.88
CA GLU A 125 -7.86 -10.15 6.94
C GLU A 125 -6.82 -9.39 6.11
N MET A 126 -5.71 -8.96 6.71
CA MET A 126 -4.61 -8.31 5.98
C MET A 126 -4.02 -9.23 4.90
N GLU A 127 -3.78 -10.49 5.22
CA GLU A 127 -3.29 -11.51 4.27
C GLU A 127 -4.24 -11.63 3.06
N THR A 128 -5.56 -11.55 3.25
CA THR A 128 -6.50 -11.57 2.12
C THR A 128 -6.40 -10.35 1.19
N TYR A 129 -6.01 -9.18 1.70
CA TYR A 129 -5.77 -8.01 0.85
C TYR A 129 -4.43 -8.11 0.13
N GLU A 130 -3.41 -8.70 0.76
CA GLU A 130 -2.11 -8.97 0.14
C GLU A 130 -2.25 -9.95 -1.03
N GLU A 131 -2.93 -11.08 -0.84
CA GLU A 131 -3.24 -12.04 -1.91
C GLU A 131 -4.06 -11.39 -3.04
N LYS A 132 -4.99 -10.48 -2.69
CA LYS A 132 -5.79 -9.77 -3.66
C LYS A 132 -4.94 -8.83 -4.52
N MET A 133 -3.97 -8.13 -3.90
CA MET A 133 -3.02 -7.28 -4.62
C MET A 133 -2.22 -8.09 -5.64
N GLU A 134 -1.65 -9.22 -5.22
CA GLU A 134 -0.87 -10.09 -6.10
C GLU A 134 -1.69 -10.53 -7.31
N LYS A 135 -2.95 -10.92 -7.08
CA LYS A 135 -3.86 -11.29 -8.16
C LYS A 135 -4.16 -10.13 -9.13
N VAL A 136 -4.45 -8.94 -8.61
CA VAL A 136 -4.75 -7.76 -9.45
C VAL A 136 -3.53 -7.37 -10.30
N ASN A 137 -2.33 -7.42 -9.71
CA ASN A 137 -1.08 -7.17 -10.42
C ASN A 137 -0.88 -8.18 -11.56
N TYR A 138 -1.04 -9.49 -11.27
CA TYR A 138 -0.96 -10.53 -12.30
C TYR A 138 -1.95 -10.31 -13.46
N GLU A 139 -3.20 -9.95 -13.16
CA GLU A 139 -4.24 -9.68 -14.17
C GLU A 139 -3.91 -8.46 -15.05
N ASN A 140 -3.14 -7.49 -14.55
CA ASN A 140 -2.85 -6.25 -15.27
C ASN A 140 -1.53 -6.26 -16.06
N HIS A 141 -0.54 -7.07 -15.67
CA HIS A 141 0.81 -7.02 -16.24
C HIS A 141 1.31 -8.33 -16.85
N ASP A 142 0.80 -9.48 -16.41
CA ASP A 142 1.32 -10.80 -16.79
C ASP A 142 0.38 -11.58 -17.74
N CYS A 143 -0.63 -10.90 -18.31
CA CYS A 143 -1.62 -11.51 -19.21
C CYS A 143 -1.64 -10.90 -20.61
#